data_AF-A0A929TD53-F1
#
_entry.id   AF-A0A929TD53-F1
#
_cell.length_a   1.000
_cell.length_b   1.000
_cell.length_c   1.000
_cell.angle_alpha   90.00
_cell.angle_beta   90.00
_cell.angle_gamma   90.00
#
_symmetry.space_group_name_H-M   'P 1'
#
loop_
_entity.id
_entity.type
_entity.pdbx_description
1 polymer ?
#
loop_
_entity_poly.entity_id
_entity_poly.type
_entity_poly.pdbx_seq_one_letter_code
_entity_poly.pdbx_strand_id
1 'polypeptide(L)'
;MSKSRHKSYFVDQFKKSVLLLPAVAILLIFFVYPVILTIYYSFTNMALTGSAAKNFQFVGILNYKRLFTDSTARTAILNTLVFLIGSLIGQQLVGFLIAYFMKDAPKGLRRWVGPCVLAG
;
A
#
# COMPACT_ATOMS: atom_id res chain seq x y z
N MET A 1 29.77 34.62 -19.50
CA MET A 1 29.87 33.15 -19.69
C MET A 1 29.35 32.30 -18.51
N SER A 2 28.51 32.80 -17.57
CA SER A 2 28.10 32.03 -16.36
C SER A 2 26.70 31.35 -16.41
N LYS A 3 25.79 31.78 -17.29
CA LYS A 3 24.40 31.26 -17.34
C LYS A 3 24.24 29.87 -18.00
N SER A 4 25.27 29.33 -18.65
CA SER A 4 25.17 28.08 -19.41
C SER A 4 25.23 26.80 -18.55
N ARG A 5 25.82 26.85 -17.35
CA ARG A 5 25.97 25.65 -16.51
C ARG A 5 24.66 25.22 -15.84
N HIS A 6 23.84 26.16 -15.37
CA HIS A 6 22.61 25.85 -14.62
C HIS A 6 21.51 25.19 -15.49
N LYS A 7 21.46 25.52 -16.79
CA LYS A 7 20.53 24.88 -17.74
C LYS A 7 20.95 23.42 -18.03
N SER A 8 22.25 23.12 -18.01
CA SER A 8 22.77 21.75 -18.21
C SER A 8 22.37 20.83 -17.05
N TYR A 9 22.50 21.28 -15.79
CA TYR A 9 22.11 20.47 -14.63
C TYR A 9 20.64 20.02 -14.67
N PHE A 10 19.72 20.89 -15.09
CA PHE A 10 18.30 20.55 -15.19
C PHE A 10 18.01 19.59 -16.35
N VAL A 11 18.66 19.77 -17.51
CA VAL A 11 18.52 18.89 -18.67
C VAL A 11 19.14 17.51 -18.40
N ASP A 12 20.26 17.45 -17.67
CA ASP A 12 20.91 16.19 -17.29
C ASP A 12 20.13 15.47 -16.18
N GLN A 13 19.48 16.19 -15.25
CA GLN A 13 18.50 15.62 -14.33
C GLN A 13 17.28 15.06 -15.07
N PHE A 14 16.72 15.82 -16.01
CA PHE A 14 15.57 15.36 -16.80
C PHE A 14 15.89 14.13 -17.65
N LYS A 15 17.09 14.07 -18.25
CA LYS A 15 17.60 12.88 -18.95
C LYS A 15 17.76 11.66 -18.04
N LYS A 16 18.17 11.85 -16.78
CA LYS A 16 18.22 10.78 -15.78
C LYS A 16 16.82 10.35 -15.34
N SER A 17 15.86 11.26 -15.26
CA SER A 17 14.45 10.95 -14.97
C SER A 17 13.76 10.14 -16.06
N VAL A 18 14.23 10.16 -17.31
CA VAL A 18 13.72 9.30 -18.39
C VAL A 18 13.89 7.81 -18.05
N LEU A 19 14.90 7.42 -17.27
CA LEU A 19 15.07 6.04 -16.79
C LEU A 19 13.99 5.61 -15.80
N LEU A 20 13.36 6.56 -15.09
CA LEU A 20 12.23 6.31 -14.18
C LEU A 20 10.90 6.23 -14.92
N LEU A 21 10.84 6.75 -16.15
CA LEU A 21 9.63 6.89 -16.94
C LEU A 21 8.91 5.53 -17.15
N PRO A 22 9.59 4.39 -17.43
CA PRO A 22 8.94 3.08 -17.50
C PRO A 22 8.33 2.65 -16.16
N ALA A 23 9.03 2.85 -15.05
CA ALA A 23 8.53 2.49 -13.72
C ALA A 23 7.30 3.33 -13.32
N VAL A 24 7.34 4.63 -13.61
CA VAL A 24 6.21 5.54 -13.38
C VAL A 24 5.03 5.18 -14.27
N ALA A 25 5.25 4.84 -15.54
CA ALA A 25 4.20 4.41 -16.45
C ALA A 25 3.49 3.14 -15.94
N ILE A 26 4.25 2.14 -15.47
CA ILE A 26 3.70 0.93 -14.87
C ILE A 26 2.87 1.27 -13.63
N LEU A 27 3.39 2.10 -12.72
CA LEU A 27 2.66 2.54 -11.53
C LEU A 27 1.36 3.26 -11.89
N LEU A 28 1.37 4.13 -12.90
CA LEU A 28 0.19 4.85 -13.34
C LEU A 28 -0.88 3.90 -13.91
N ILE A 29 -0.49 2.95 -14.75
CA ILE A 29 -1.41 2.04 -15.44
C ILE A 29 -1.97 0.97 -14.49
N PHE A 30 -1.12 0.38 -13.64
CA PHE A 30 -1.50 -0.79 -12.84
C PHE A 30 -1.89 -0.45 -11.40
N PHE A 31 -1.63 0.77 -10.94
CA PHE A 31 -2.00 1.19 -9.58
C PHE A 31 -2.93 2.41 -9.61
N VAL A 32 -2.50 3.52 -10.20
CA VAL A 32 -3.27 4.78 -10.13
C VAL A 32 -4.57 4.69 -10.93
N TYR A 33 -4.51 4.18 -12.16
CA TYR A 33 -5.69 4.01 -12.99
C TYR A 33 -6.77 3.12 -12.34
N PRO A 34 -6.47 1.89 -11.84
CA PRO A 34 -7.49 1.09 -11.17
C PRO A 34 -8.00 1.74 -9.88
N VAL A 35 -7.16 2.45 -9.11
CA VAL A 35 -7.63 3.20 -7.92
C VAL A 35 -8.65 4.26 -8.30
N ILE A 36 -8.40 5.04 -9.36
CA ILE A 36 -9.35 6.05 -9.85
C ILE A 36 -10.66 5.39 -10.29
N LEU A 37 -10.59 4.26 -11.01
CA LEU A 37 -11.79 3.51 -11.39
C LEU A 37 -12.55 2.98 -10.18
N THR A 38 -11.88 2.44 -9.16
CA THR A 38 -12.52 1.98 -7.93
C THR A 38 -13.23 3.12 -7.21
N ILE A 39 -12.60 4.31 -7.16
CA ILE A 39 -13.24 5.50 -6.59
C ILE A 39 -14.45 5.91 -7.44
N TYR A 40 -14.36 5.89 -8.77
CA TYR A 40 -15.51 6.20 -9.62
C TYR A 40 -16.67 5.20 -9.41
N TYR A 41 -16.36 3.91 -9.35
CA TYR A 41 -17.34 2.84 -9.15
C TYR A 41 -17.94 2.82 -7.73
N SER A 42 -17.25 3.31 -6.71
CA SER A 42 -17.83 3.40 -5.37
C SER A 42 -19.03 4.35 -5.29
N PHE A 43 -19.16 5.31 -6.23
CA PHE A 43 -20.32 6.20 -6.35
C PHE A 43 -21.45 5.65 -7.25
N THR A 44 -21.29 4.47 -7.83
CA THR A 44 -22.29 3.83 -8.70
C THR A 44 -22.86 2.57 -8.07
N ASN A 45 -24.00 2.07 -8.53
CA ASN A 45 -24.58 0.81 -8.04
C ASN A 45 -23.97 -0.44 -8.70
N MET A 46 -22.76 -0.32 -9.25
CA MET A 46 -22.16 -1.35 -10.10
C MET A 46 -22.10 -2.70 -9.36
N ALA A 47 -22.91 -3.65 -9.82
CA ALA A 47 -22.89 -5.02 -9.34
C ALA A 47 -22.35 -5.93 -10.44
N LEU A 48 -21.46 -6.86 -10.10
CA LEU A 48 -20.93 -7.83 -11.05
C LEU A 48 -21.99 -8.86 -11.49
N THR A 49 -23.06 -9.03 -10.70
CA THR A 49 -24.14 -10.01 -10.93
C THR A 49 -25.49 -9.45 -10.46
N GLY A 50 -26.61 -10.00 -10.99
CA GLY A 50 -27.97 -9.68 -10.55
C GLY A 50 -28.63 -8.45 -11.19
N SER A 51 -29.80 -8.04 -10.68
CA SER A 51 -30.66 -6.99 -11.27
C SER A 51 -30.02 -5.59 -11.31
N ALA A 52 -29.05 -5.33 -10.43
CA ALA A 52 -28.25 -4.10 -10.43
C ALA A 52 -27.24 -4.04 -11.59
N ALA A 53 -26.85 -5.19 -12.18
CA ALA A 53 -26.02 -5.22 -13.39
C ALA A 53 -26.78 -4.73 -14.63
N LYS A 54 -28.13 -4.78 -14.63
CA LYS A 54 -28.97 -4.31 -15.75
C LYS A 54 -29.23 -2.80 -15.73
N ASN A 55 -29.12 -2.13 -14.58
CA ASN A 55 -29.42 -0.72 -14.42
C ASN A 55 -28.26 -0.01 -13.72
N PHE A 56 -27.19 0.25 -14.48
CA PHE A 56 -26.06 1.04 -14.02
C PHE A 56 -26.52 2.46 -13.74
N GLN A 57 -26.47 2.88 -12.48
CA GLN A 57 -26.85 4.23 -12.07
C GLN A 57 -25.81 4.82 -11.11
N PHE A 58 -25.58 6.12 -11.27
CA PHE A 58 -24.82 6.91 -10.32
C PHE A 58 -25.68 7.16 -9.08
N VAL A 59 -25.31 6.56 -7.95
CA VAL A 59 -26.05 6.64 -6.68
C VAL A 59 -25.40 7.59 -5.68
N GLY A 60 -24.32 8.28 -6.08
CA GLY A 60 -23.59 9.22 -5.24
C GLY A 60 -23.06 8.55 -3.97
N ILE A 61 -23.31 9.16 -2.80
CA ILE A 61 -22.75 8.72 -1.51
C ILE A 61 -23.53 7.58 -0.83
N LEU A 62 -24.52 6.99 -1.51
CA LEU A 62 -25.44 6.05 -0.89
C LEU A 62 -24.74 4.76 -0.44
N ASN A 63 -23.74 4.29 -1.20
CA ASN A 63 -22.92 3.14 -0.82
C ASN A 63 -22.10 3.40 0.45
N TYR A 64 -21.56 4.60 0.61
CA TYR A 64 -20.84 4.99 1.82
C TYR A 64 -21.76 5.02 3.04
N LYS A 65 -22.97 5.57 2.91
CA LYS A 65 -23.97 5.55 4.01
C LYS A 65 -24.30 4.12 4.42
N ARG A 66 -24.52 3.22 3.46
CA ARG A 66 -24.77 1.79 3.72
C ARG A 66 -23.61 1.14 4.46
N LEU A 67 -22.37 1.42 4.05
CA LEU A 67 -21.16 0.88 4.69
C LEU A 67 -21.09 1.22 6.19
N PHE A 68 -21.45 2.45 6.58
CA PHE A 68 -21.44 2.86 7.99
C PHE A 68 -22.60 2.29 8.82
N THR A 69 -23.71 1.93 8.17
CA THR A 69 -24.87 1.31 8.84
C THR A 69 -24.81 -0.22 8.88
N ASP A 70 -23.94 -0.82 8.07
CA ASP A 70 -23.79 -2.28 7.98
C ASP A 70 -22.98 -2.83 9.16
N SER A 71 -23.61 -3.70 9.95
CA SER A 71 -23.00 -4.36 11.10
C SER A 71 -21.84 -5.29 10.71
N THR A 72 -21.91 -5.88 9.52
CA THR A 72 -20.87 -6.76 8.99
C THR A 72 -19.63 -5.95 8.62
N ALA A 73 -19.82 -4.85 7.89
CA ALA A 73 -18.74 -3.93 7.54
C ALA A 73 -18.05 -3.37 8.79
N ARG A 74 -18.84 -2.95 9.80
CA ARG A 74 -18.29 -2.45 11.07
C ARG A 74 -17.48 -3.52 11.80
N THR A 75 -17.98 -4.75 11.87
CA THR A 75 -17.26 -5.87 12.51
C THR A 75 -15.97 -6.19 11.77
N ALA A 76 -16.00 -6.23 10.44
CA ALA A 76 -14.82 -6.44 9.62
C ALA A 76 -13.76 -5.35 9.85
N ILE A 77 -14.16 -4.06 9.84
CA ILE A 77 -13.27 -2.93 10.10
C ILE A 77 -12.62 -3.05 11.48
N LEU A 78 -13.41 -3.35 12.52
CA LEU A 78 -12.88 -3.51 13.88
C LEU A 78 -11.90 -4.68 13.98
N ASN A 79 -12.22 -5.82 13.37
CA ASN A 79 -11.32 -6.98 13.35
C ASN A 79 -10.00 -6.64 12.64
N THR A 80 -10.05 -5.94 11.50
CA THR A 80 -8.85 -5.50 10.79
C THR A 80 -8.03 -4.52 11.63
N LEU A 81 -8.66 -3.58 12.33
CA LEU A 81 -7.95 -2.63 13.20
C LEU A 81 -7.29 -3.32 14.40
N VAL A 82 -8.00 -4.23 15.07
CA VAL A 82 -7.44 -5.02 16.17
C VAL A 82 -6.28 -5.87 15.68
N PHE A 83 -6.43 -6.53 14.53
CA PHE A 83 -5.37 -7.30 13.90
C PHE A 83 -4.16 -6.41 13.53
N LEU A 84 -4.39 -5.23 12.96
CA LEU A 84 -3.34 -4.30 12.57
C LEU A 84 -2.54 -3.84 13.78
N ILE A 85 -3.22 -3.38 14.84
CA ILE A 85 -2.56 -2.89 16.05
C ILE A 85 -1.82 -4.04 16.75
N GLY A 86 -2.50 -5.19 16.92
CA GLY A 86 -1.93 -6.36 17.56
C GLY A 86 -0.72 -6.92 16.81
N SER A 87 -0.79 -6.99 15.48
CA SER A 87 0.31 -7.48 14.65
C SER A 87 1.50 -6.53 14.65
N LEU A 88 1.29 -5.22 14.53
CA LEU A 88 2.38 -4.23 14.60
C LEU A 88 3.10 -4.26 15.95
N ILE A 89 2.35 -4.26 17.05
CA ILE A 89 2.93 -4.34 18.40
C ILE A 89 3.65 -5.68 18.57
N GLY A 90 3.01 -6.79 18.19
CA GLY A 90 3.59 -8.13 18.30
C GLY A 90 4.89 -8.26 17.51
N GLN A 91 4.91 -7.86 16.25
CA GLN A 91 6.08 -7.91 15.38
C GLN A 91 7.19 -7.00 15.89
N GLN A 92 6.88 -5.78 16.34
CA GLN A 92 7.88 -4.85 16.88
C GLN A 92 8.50 -5.37 18.18
N LEU A 93 7.69 -5.92 19.09
CA LEU A 93 8.17 -6.49 20.35
C LEU A 93 9.02 -7.73 20.09
N VAL A 94 8.54 -8.67 19.26
CA VAL A 94 9.29 -9.88 18.93
C VAL A 94 10.59 -9.53 18.22
N GLY A 95 10.57 -8.63 17.23
CA GLY A 95 11.76 -8.17 16.53
C GLY A 95 12.78 -7.51 17.46
N PHE A 96 12.31 -6.66 18.39
CA PHE A 96 13.17 -6.05 19.40
C PHE A 96 13.77 -7.07 20.36
N LEU A 97 12.97 -8.01 20.88
CA LEU A 97 13.45 -9.04 21.81
C LEU A 97 14.50 -9.93 21.16
N ILE A 98 14.26 -10.36 19.91
CA ILE A 98 15.24 -11.11 19.13
C ILE A 98 16.54 -10.30 18.98
N ALA A 99 16.45 -9.03 18.58
CA ALA A 99 17.62 -8.16 18.42
C ALA A 99 18.38 -7.95 19.76
N TYR A 100 17.65 -7.76 20.86
CA TYR A 100 18.22 -7.58 22.19
C TYR A 100 18.98 -8.83 22.65
N PHE A 101 18.37 -10.01 22.56
CA PHE A 101 19.03 -11.27 22.91
C PHE A 101 20.19 -11.62 21.96
N MET A 102 20.11 -11.21 20.69
CA MET A 102 21.20 -11.39 19.74
C MET A 102 22.47 -10.58 20.07
N LYS A 103 22.38 -9.56 20.93
CA LYS A 103 23.53 -8.74 21.34
C LYS A 103 24.58 -9.58 22.07
N ASP A 104 24.14 -10.43 23.00
CA ASP A 104 25.00 -11.24 23.86
C ASP A 104 25.00 -12.73 23.46
N ALA A 105 24.35 -13.07 22.34
CA ALA A 105 24.21 -14.44 21.87
C ALA A 105 25.53 -15.05 21.35
N PRO A 106 25.76 -16.36 21.56
CA PRO A 106 26.94 -17.06 21.05
C PRO A 106 26.99 -17.08 19.52
N LYS A 107 28.21 -17.04 18.95
CA LYS A 107 28.47 -16.91 17.50
C LYS A 107 27.76 -17.98 16.65
N GLY A 108 27.57 -19.20 17.19
CA GLY A 108 26.85 -20.28 16.52
C GLY A 108 25.36 -19.96 16.32
N LEU A 109 24.68 -19.47 17.36
CA LEU A 109 23.26 -19.11 17.31
C LEU A 109 23.01 -17.94 16.36
N ARG A 110 23.88 -16.91 16.41
CA ARG A 110 23.80 -15.74 15.51
C ARG A 110 23.96 -16.12 14.03
N ARG A 111 24.77 -17.13 13.71
CA ARG A 111 25.01 -17.60 12.34
C ARG A 111 23.77 -18.25 11.70
N TRP A 112 22.90 -18.87 12.51
CA TRP A 112 21.67 -19.48 12.03
C TRP A 112 20.47 -18.53 12.09
N VAL A 113 20.32 -17.77 13.17
CA VAL A 113 19.16 -16.88 13.37
C VAL A 113 19.25 -15.63 12.48
N GLY A 114 20.44 -15.09 12.24
CA GLY A 114 20.62 -13.87 11.44
C GLY A 114 20.04 -13.97 10.01
N PRO A 115 20.40 -14.99 9.22
CA PRO A 115 19.82 -15.21 7.89
C PRO A 115 18.32 -15.50 7.93
N CYS A 116 17.83 -16.28 8.90
CA CYS A 116 16.40 -16.59 9.02
C CYS A 116 15.55 -15.35 9.30
N VAL A 117 16.06 -14.41 10.10
CA VAL A 117 15.38 -13.14 10.39
C VAL A 117 15.47 -12.16 9.22
N LEU A 118 16.56 -12.17 8.44
CA LEU A 118 16.71 -11.31 7.25
C LEU A 118 15.94 -11.81 6.02
N ALA A 119 15.68 -13.11 5.95
CA ALA A 119 14.95 -13.73 4.85
C ALA A 119 13.43 -13.84 5.09
N GLY A 120 12.98 -13.62 6.33
CA GLY A 120 11.58 -13.68 6.76
C GLY A 120 10.86 -12.36 6.70
#